data_AF-A0A259FJN6-F1
#
_entry.id   AF-A0A259FJN6-F1
#
_cell.length_a   1.000
_cell.length_b   1.000
_cell.length_c   1.000
_cell.angle_alpha   90.00
_cell.angle_beta   90.00
_cell.angle_gamma   90.00
#
_symmetry.space_group_name_H-M   'P 1'
#
loop_
_entity.id
_entity.type
_entity.pdbx_description
1 polymer ?
#
loop_
_entity_poly.entity_id
_entity_poly.type
_entity_poly.pdbx_seq_one_letter_code
_entity_poly.pdbx_strand_id
1 'polypeptide(L)'
;MPRSIPTPPEYAQHPELALVSLLYMLSRQHATGCRTMAESITAHFRFVAGDTRYADVLRNAAERLGMEWQGLLDATDHDGSVH
;
A
#
# COMPACT_ATOMS: atom_id res chain seq x y z
N MET A 1 -0.29 26.96 13.82
CA MET A 1 0.82 26.05 13.43
C MET A 1 0.57 25.63 11.99
N PRO A 2 1.40 26.01 11.00
CA PRO A 2 1.25 25.48 9.65
C PRO A 2 1.53 23.98 9.68
N ARG A 3 0.62 23.17 9.11
CA ARG A 3 0.85 21.73 8.92
C ARG A 3 2.02 21.58 7.95
N SER A 4 3.15 21.05 8.42
CA SER A 4 4.21 20.57 7.53
C SER A 4 3.60 19.50 6.63
N ILE A 5 3.52 19.78 5.33
CA ILE A 5 3.14 18.77 4.34
C ILE A 5 4.32 17.79 4.32
N PRO A 6 4.12 16.51 4.70
CA PRO A 6 5.20 15.56 4.69
C PRO A 6 5.72 15.43 3.26
N THR A 7 7.01 15.66 3.07
CA THR A 7 7.68 15.46 1.79
C THR A 7 7.46 14.01 1.35
N PRO A 8 7.07 13.77 0.09
CA PRO A 8 6.94 12.40 -0.40
C PRO A 8 8.30 11.69 -0.24
N PRO A 9 8.31 10.45 0.28
CA PRO A 9 9.54 9.68 0.43
C PRO A 9 10.24 9.47 -0.91
N GLU A 10 11.57 9.53 -0.89
CA GLU A 10 12.42 9.56 -2.08
C GLU A 10 12.58 8.18 -2.75
N TYR A 11 11.48 7.51 -3.10
CA TYR A 11 11.50 6.15 -3.66
C TYR A 11 12.26 6.02 -4.98
N ALA A 12 12.41 7.13 -5.72
CA ALA A 12 13.24 7.17 -6.92
C ALA A 12 14.74 7.02 -6.60
N GLN A 13 15.19 7.42 -5.42
CA GLN A 13 16.60 7.33 -5.01
C GLN A 13 16.84 6.19 -4.02
N HIS A 14 15.81 5.85 -3.26
CA HIS A 14 15.83 4.87 -2.16
C HIS A 14 14.61 3.93 -2.24
N PRO A 15 14.57 3.02 -3.23
CA PRO A 15 13.48 2.05 -3.39
C PRO A 15 13.22 1.20 -2.13
N GLU A 16 14.27 0.90 -1.34
CA GLU A 16 14.20 0.21 -0.06
C GLU A 16 13.27 0.88 0.97
N LEU A 17 13.04 2.19 0.88
CA LEU A 17 12.11 2.89 1.78
C LEU A 17 10.66 2.46 1.54
N ALA A 18 10.29 2.12 0.31
CA ALA A 18 8.96 1.61 0.00
C ALA A 18 8.76 0.22 0.64
N LEU A 19 9.78 -0.64 0.55
CA LEU A 19 9.78 -1.97 1.15
C LEU A 19 9.69 -1.92 2.68
N VAL A 20 10.51 -1.08 3.33
CA VAL A 20 10.50 -0.93 4.79
C VAL A 20 9.16 -0.37 5.27
N SER A 21 8.61 0.62 4.56
CA SER A 21 7.31 1.22 4.89
C SER A 21 6.17 0.20 4.78
N LEU A 22 6.21 -0.62 3.72
CA LEU A 22 5.25 -1.69 3.49
C LEU A 22 5.35 -2.78 4.57
N LEU A 23 6.55 -3.26 4.89
CA LEU A 23 6.78 -4.25 5.94
C LEU A 23 6.37 -3.71 7.32
N TYR A 24 6.65 -2.45 7.59
CA TYR A 24 6.23 -1.77 8.80
C TYR A 24 4.69 -1.67 8.90
N MET A 25 4.00 -1.33 7.81
CA MET A 25 2.55 -1.28 7.77
C MET A 25 1.90 -2.65 7.96
N LEU A 26 2.42 -3.68 7.26
CA LEU A 26 1.95 -5.06 7.37
C LEU A 26 2.20 -5.65 8.76
N SER A 27 3.31 -5.31 9.41
CA SER A 27 3.66 -5.82 10.75
C SER A 27 2.83 -5.20 11.88
N ARG A 28 2.21 -4.03 11.65
CA ARG A 28 1.55 -3.27 12.71
C ARG A 28 0.03 -3.27 12.65
N GLN A 29 -0.60 -3.75 11.58
CA GLN A 29 -2.04 -3.57 11.38
C GLN A 29 -2.72 -4.86 10.95
N HIS A 30 -3.65 -5.35 11.78
CA HIS A 30 -4.76 -6.17 11.29
C HIS A 30 -5.66 -5.24 10.48
N ALA A 31 -5.93 -5.58 9.23
CA ALA A 31 -6.58 -4.76 8.19
C ALA A 31 -8.02 -4.28 8.48
N THR A 32 -8.49 -4.32 9.72
CA THR A 32 -9.88 -4.02 10.07
C THR A 32 -10.11 -2.53 10.23
N GLY A 33 -10.69 -1.90 9.20
CA GLY A 33 -11.59 -0.74 9.36
C GLY A 33 -11.08 0.63 8.91
N CYS A 34 -9.83 0.77 8.43
CA CYS A 34 -9.32 2.05 7.94
C CYS A 34 -9.15 2.04 6.41
N ARG A 35 -10.15 2.58 5.67
CA ARG A 35 -10.15 2.62 4.20
C ARG A 35 -8.94 3.37 3.64
N THR A 36 -8.64 4.57 4.15
CA THR A 36 -7.50 5.38 3.69
C THR A 36 -6.15 4.65 3.86
N MET A 37 -6.04 3.82 4.89
CA MET A 37 -4.87 2.98 5.08
C MET A 37 -4.81 1.89 4.01
N ALA A 38 -5.90 1.15 3.79
CA ALA A 38 -5.97 0.11 2.77
C ALA A 38 -5.73 0.67 1.34
N GLU A 39 -6.24 1.86 1.02
CA GLU A 39 -5.93 2.59 -0.22
C GLU A 39 -4.43 2.91 -0.32
N SER A 40 -3.83 3.40 0.77
CA SER A 40 -2.40 3.71 0.82
C SER A 40 -1.54 2.46 0.65
N ILE A 41 -1.92 1.33 1.28
CA ILE A 41 -1.24 0.03 1.12
C ILE A 41 -1.30 -0.41 -0.34
N THR A 42 -2.49 -0.36 -0.94
CA THR A 42 -2.72 -0.75 -2.34
C THR A 42 -1.90 0.11 -3.30
N ALA A 43 -1.81 1.42 -3.05
CA ALA A 43 -1.01 2.34 -3.87
C ALA A 43 0.49 1.99 -3.81
N HIS A 44 1.01 1.60 -2.64
CA HIS A 44 2.41 1.17 -2.49
C HIS A 44 2.70 -0.13 -3.25
N PHE A 45 1.80 -1.11 -3.18
CA PHE A 45 1.93 -2.34 -3.95
C PHE A 45 1.96 -2.09 -5.45
N ARG A 46 1.10 -1.21 -5.97
CA ARG A 46 1.10 -0.81 -7.39
C ARG A 46 2.40 -0.12 -7.80
N PHE A 47 2.95 0.73 -6.94
CA PHE A 47 4.22 1.39 -7.18
C PHE A 47 5.37 0.39 -7.29
N VAL A 48 5.48 -0.56 -6.35
CA VAL A 48 6.52 -1.60 -6.37
C VAL A 48 6.36 -2.54 -7.56
N ALA A 49 5.12 -2.92 -7.92
CA ALA A 49 4.84 -3.77 -9.07
C ALA A 49 5.25 -3.13 -10.40
N GLY A 50 5.06 -1.81 -10.54
CA GLY A 50 5.36 -1.07 -11.77
C GLY A 50 6.82 -0.63 -11.94
N ASP A 51 7.64 -0.71 -10.89
CA ASP A 51 9.02 -0.21 -10.93
C ASP A 51 10.00 -1.30 -11.40
N THR A 52 10.48 -1.15 -12.64
CA THR A 52 11.37 -2.10 -13.33
C THR A 52 12.75 -2.25 -12.69
N ARG A 53 13.09 -1.41 -11.70
CA ARG A 53 14.35 -1.53 -10.96
C ARG A 53 14.32 -2.68 -9.95
N TYR A 54 13.13 -3.14 -9.57
CA TYR A 54 12.98 -4.30 -8.69
C TYR A 54 13.04 -5.62 -9.46
N ALA A 55 13.49 -6.67 -8.78
CA ALA A 55 13.45 -8.03 -9.29
C ALA A 55 12.02 -8.49 -9.59
N ASP A 56 11.85 -9.29 -10.65
CA ASP A 56 10.55 -9.78 -11.12
C ASP A 56 9.74 -10.46 -10.01
N VAL A 57 10.40 -11.28 -9.18
CA VAL A 57 9.77 -11.96 -8.04
C VAL A 57 9.11 -10.98 -7.07
N LEU A 58 9.74 -9.83 -6.85
CA LEU A 58 9.24 -8.80 -5.94
C LEU A 58 8.08 -8.02 -6.56
N ARG A 59 8.19 -7.70 -7.85
CA ARG A 59 7.10 -7.03 -8.59
C ARG A 59 5.85 -7.91 -8.65
N ASN A 60 6.02 -9.20 -8.92
CA ASN A 60 4.92 -10.17 -8.96
C ASN A 60 4.28 -10.36 -7.59
N ALA A 61 5.08 -10.41 -6.52
CA ALA A 61 4.56 -10.48 -5.16
C ALA A 61 3.76 -9.22 -4.79
N ALA A 62 4.28 -8.04 -5.16
CA ALA A 62 3.60 -6.78 -4.92
C ALA A 62 2.27 -6.68 -5.70
N GLU A 63 2.24 -7.11 -6.95
CA GLU A 63 1.02 -7.16 -7.76
C GLU A 63 -0.05 -8.04 -7.10
N ARG A 64 0.32 -9.26 -6.70
CA ARG A 64 -0.60 -10.20 -6.04
C ARG A 64 -1.15 -9.64 -4.74
N LEU A 65 -0.29 -9.10 -3.88
CA LEU A 65 -0.71 -8.51 -2.62
C LEU A 65 -1.57 -7.27 -2.83
N GLY A 66 -1.26 -6.44 -3.84
CA GLY A 66 -2.10 -5.31 -4.23
C GLY A 66 -3.51 -5.72 -4.62
N MET A 67 -3.67 -6.85 -5.32
CA MET A 67 -4.99 -7.41 -5.64
C MET A 67 -5.76 -7.89 -4.40
N GLU A 68 -5.08 -8.59 -3.48
CA GLU A 68 -5.69 -9.06 -2.23
C GLU A 68 -6.22 -7.89 -1.38
N TRP A 69 -5.46 -6.80 -1.29
CA TRP A 69 -5.88 -5.60 -0.55
C TRP A 69 -6.97 -4.79 -1.25
N GLN A 70 -6.97 -4.73 -2.58
CA GLN A 70 -8.08 -4.15 -3.34
C GLN A 70 -9.38 -4.93 -3.10
N GLY A 71 -9.32 -6.27 -3.06
CA GLY A 71 -10.49 -7.09 -2.72
C GLY A 71 -11.05 -6.82 -1.33
N LEU A 72 -10.19 -6.49 -0.35
CA LEU A 72 -10.64 -6.06 0.98
C LEU A 72 -11.33 -4.70 0.96
N LEU A 73 -10.82 -3.74 0.18
CA LEU A 73 -11.47 -2.43 -0.02
C LEU A 73 -12.86 -2.61 -0.63
N ASP A 74 -12.95 -3.37 -1.72
CA ASP A 74 -14.21 -3.61 -2.44
C ASP A 74 -15.26 -4.33 -1.56
N ALA A 75 -14.80 -5.21 -0.67
CA ALA A 75 -15.65 -5.89 0.31
C ALA A 75 -16.16 -4.94 1.41
N THR A 76 -15.32 -4.03 1.91
CA THR A 76 -15.74 -3.01 2.90
C THR A 76 -16.72 -1.99 2.31
N ASP A 77 -16.65 -1.73 1.00
CA ASP A 77 -17.57 -0.83 0.30
C ASP A 77 -18.97 -1.44 0.15
N HIS A 78 -19.05 -2.76 0.03
CA HIS A 78 -20.32 -3.50 0.01
C HIS A 78 -20.99 -3.58 1.39
N ASP A 79 -20.21 -3.71 2.47
CA ASP A 79 -20.75 -3.82 3.85
C ASP A 79 -21.33 -2.49 4.37
N GLY A 80 -20.83 -1.35 3.88
CA GLY A 80 -21.38 -0.02 4.20
C GLY A 80 -22.69 0.34 3.48
N SER A 81 -23.21 -0.51 2.58
CA SER A 81 -24.49 -0.29 1.88
C SER A 81 -25.69 -0.99 2.52
N VAL A 82 -25.53 -1.63 3.67
CA VAL A 82 -26.64 -2.28 4.40
C VAL A 82 -26.85 -1.60 5.76
N HIS A 83 -27.81 -0.67 5.76
CA HIS A 83 -28.52 -0.07 6.91
C HIS A 83 -27.81 0.90 7.86
#